data_AF-W4L294-F1
#
_entry.id   AF-W4L294-F1
#
_cell.length_a   1.000
_cell.length_b   1.000
_cell.length_c   1.000
_cell.angle_alpha   90.00
_cell.angle_beta   90.00
_cell.angle_gamma   90.00
#
_symmetry.space_group_name_H-M   'P 1'
#
loop_
_entity.id
_entity.type
_entity.pdbx_description
1 polymer ?
#
loop_
_entity_poly.entity_id
_entity_poly.type
_entity_poly.pdbx_seq_one_letter_code
_entity_poly.pdbx_strand_id
1 'polypeptide(L)'
;MSTFSAVAPMDYGAVSTVVMFDECETQSCNPILIVDDDVLENVESFNVTLERTPGLDVRITLDPVDGEIEITDNDGRFFCVQKNKAIIY
;
A
#
# COMPACT_ATOMS: atom_id res chain seq x y z
N MET A 1 15.42 -6.95 -10.60
CA MET A 1 15.11 -7.61 -9.33
C MET A 1 14.17 -6.68 -8.61
N SER A 2 12.85 -6.96 -8.59
CA SER A 2 11.97 -6.25 -7.65
C SER A 2 12.24 -6.87 -6.28
N THR A 3 12.89 -6.10 -5.43
CA THR A 3 13.04 -6.42 -4.01
C THR A 3 11.97 -5.61 -3.29
N PHE A 4 10.99 -6.28 -2.67
CA PHE A 4 10.01 -5.61 -1.82
C PHE A 4 10.75 -4.82 -0.74
N SER A 5 10.60 -3.50 -0.74
CA SER A 5 11.29 -2.59 0.19
C SER A 5 10.35 -1.93 1.18
N ALA A 6 9.03 -1.93 0.94
CA ALA A 6 8.06 -1.40 1.88
C ALA A 6 7.92 -2.33 3.10
N VAL A 7 7.89 -1.75 4.27
CA VAL A 7 7.94 -2.36 5.59
C VAL A 7 6.76 -1.90 6.45
N ALA A 8 5.94 -2.85 6.87
CA ALA A 8 4.97 -2.60 7.93
C ALA A 8 5.66 -2.44 9.30
N PRO A 9 5.21 -1.53 10.18
CA PRO A 9 4.04 -0.66 10.01
C PRO A 9 4.39 0.75 9.46
N MET A 10 5.60 0.96 8.96
CA MET A 10 6.07 2.30 8.56
C MET A 10 5.42 2.75 7.26
N ASP A 11 5.29 1.86 6.27
CA ASP A 11 4.84 2.25 4.92
C ASP A 11 3.40 1.76 4.64
N TYR A 12 2.98 0.69 5.31
CA TYR A 12 1.61 0.16 5.23
C TYR A 12 1.17 -0.58 6.50
N GLY A 13 -0.15 -0.63 6.70
CA GLY A 13 -0.77 -1.48 7.71
C GLY A 13 -0.83 -2.93 7.25
N ALA A 14 -0.11 -3.85 7.92
CA ALA A 14 -0.18 -5.27 7.62
C ALA A 14 -1.62 -5.81 7.80
N VAL A 15 -2.11 -6.55 6.81
CA VAL A 15 -3.46 -7.15 6.81
C VAL A 15 -3.36 -8.67 6.74
N SER A 16 -4.10 -9.35 7.62
CA SER A 16 -4.40 -10.78 7.53
C SER A 16 -5.88 -10.97 7.84
N THR A 17 -6.67 -11.26 6.80
CA THR A 17 -8.13 -11.33 6.90
C THR A 17 -8.67 -12.44 6.00
N VAL A 18 -9.91 -12.84 6.26
CA VAL A 18 -10.68 -13.71 5.37
C VAL A 18 -11.37 -12.85 4.32
N VAL A 19 -11.21 -13.20 3.05
CA VAL A 19 -11.97 -12.60 1.95
C VAL A 19 -13.30 -13.35 1.83
N MET A 20 -14.41 -12.64 2.04
CA MET A 20 -15.75 -13.17 1.86
C MET A 20 -16.36 -12.63 0.56
N PHE A 21 -17.13 -13.48 -0.12
CA PHE A 21 -17.98 -13.12 -1.25
C PHE A 21 -19.42 -13.39 -0.84
N ASP A 22 -20.25 -12.37 -0.83
CA ASP A 22 -21.68 -12.54 -0.56
C ASP A 22 -22.38 -13.17 -1.77
N GLU A 23 -23.65 -13.58 -1.59
CA GLU A 23 -24.43 -14.16 -2.66
C GLU A 23 -24.44 -13.23 -3.89
N CYS A 24 -24.08 -13.81 -5.04
CA CYS A 24 -24.00 -13.12 -6.34
C CYS A 24 -22.88 -12.08 -6.48
N GLU A 25 -21.98 -11.91 -5.50
CA GLU A 25 -20.81 -11.07 -5.66
C GLU A 25 -19.72 -11.77 -6.47
N THR A 26 -19.09 -11.01 -7.37
CA THR A 26 -17.91 -11.46 -8.13
C THR A 26 -16.66 -10.65 -7.78
N GLN A 27 -16.76 -9.72 -6.84
CA GLN A 27 -15.69 -8.84 -6.41
C GLN A 27 -15.83 -8.55 -4.90
N SER A 28 -14.72 -8.62 -4.19
CA SER A 28 -14.61 -8.24 -2.77
C SER A 28 -13.38 -7.35 -2.60
N CYS A 29 -13.54 -6.22 -1.90
CA CYS A 29 -12.47 -5.24 -1.69
C CYS A 29 -12.10 -5.18 -0.21
N ASN A 30 -10.88 -5.57 0.12
CA ASN A 30 -10.33 -5.49 1.48
C ASN A 30 -9.30 -4.36 1.51
N PRO A 31 -9.52 -3.28 2.28
CA PRO A 31 -8.61 -2.15 2.28
C PRO A 31 -7.29 -2.50 2.97
N ILE A 32 -6.18 -2.08 2.37
CA ILE A 32 -4.86 -2.01 2.99
C ILE A 32 -4.56 -0.53 3.16
N LEU A 33 -4.21 -0.12 4.39
CA LEU A 33 -3.90 1.28 4.67
C LEU A 33 -2.44 1.55 4.27
N ILE A 34 -2.22 2.56 3.45
CA ILE A 34 -0.89 3.14 3.23
C ILE A 34 -0.66 4.19 4.30
N VAL A 35 0.54 4.23 4.86
CA VAL A 35 0.94 5.22 5.86
C VAL A 35 1.55 6.41 5.12
N ASP A 36 1.00 7.59 5.36
CA ASP A 36 1.45 8.86 4.81
C ASP A 36 2.29 9.57 5.88
N ASP A 37 3.48 10.04 5.52
CA ASP A 37 4.32 10.84 6.41
C ASP A 37 4.94 12.06 5.68
N ASP A 38 6.03 12.63 6.20
CA ASP A 38 6.73 13.79 5.61
C ASP A 38 8.21 13.42 5.28
N VAL A 39 8.52 12.13 5.15
CA VAL A 39 9.86 11.59 4.90
C VAL A 39 9.99 11.25 3.41
N LEU A 40 10.92 11.96 2.75
CA LEU A 40 11.27 11.63 1.36
C LEU A 40 11.88 10.22 1.25
N GLU A 41 11.21 9.35 0.50
CA GLU A 41 11.56 7.96 0.26
C GLU A 41 11.70 7.66 -1.24
N ASN A 42 12.19 6.46 -1.58
CA ASN A 42 12.15 6.01 -2.98
C ASN A 42 10.82 5.33 -3.25
N VAL A 43 10.54 4.98 -4.50
CA VAL A 43 9.45 4.05 -4.81
C VAL A 43 9.73 2.71 -4.15
N GLU A 44 8.73 2.21 -3.43
CA GLU A 44 8.82 0.96 -2.68
C GLU A 44 7.70 0.01 -3.07
N SER A 45 7.84 -1.29 -2.75
CA SER A 45 6.77 -2.26 -3.00
C SER A 45 6.66 -3.34 -1.94
N PHE A 46 5.47 -3.93 -1.84
CA PHE A 46 5.19 -5.12 -1.04
C PHE A 46 4.25 -6.07 -1.79
N ASN A 47 4.20 -7.33 -1.34
CA ASN A 47 3.34 -8.35 -1.94
C ASN A 47 2.15 -8.69 -1.04
N VAL A 48 1.00 -8.91 -1.65
CA VAL A 48 -0.19 -9.46 -1.01
C VAL A 48 -0.39 -10.88 -1.54
N THR A 49 -0.69 -11.83 -0.65
CA THR A 49 -0.93 -13.23 -1.02
C THR A 49 -2.32 -13.68 -0.56
N LEU A 50 -3.06 -14.31 -1.47
CA LEU A 50 -4.29 -15.04 -1.20
C LEU A 50 -3.96 -16.51 -0.92
N GLU A 51 -4.45 -17.01 0.21
CA GLU A 51 -4.31 -18.40 0.60
C GLU A 51 -5.68 -19.06 0.75
N ARG A 52 -5.74 -20.37 0.51
CA ARG A 52 -6.96 -21.15 0.74
C ARG A 52 -7.15 -21.35 2.24
N THR A 53 -8.36 -21.10 2.73
CA THR A 53 -8.71 -21.47 4.09
C THR A 53 -8.94 -22.99 4.18
N PRO A 54 -8.15 -23.74 4.97
CA PRO A 54 -8.31 -25.19 5.09
C PRO A 54 -9.70 -25.56 5.63
N GLY A 55 -10.33 -26.58 5.04
CA GLY A 55 -11.59 -27.14 5.53
C GLY A 55 -12.88 -26.42 5.11
N LEU A 56 -12.79 -25.27 4.42
CA LEU A 56 -13.97 -24.54 3.93
C LEU A 56 -14.29 -24.76 2.45
N ASP A 57 -13.32 -25.10 1.59
CA ASP A 57 -13.56 -25.05 0.13
C ASP A 57 -12.97 -26.19 -0.68
N VAL A 58 -13.85 -26.99 -1.31
CA VAL A 58 -13.50 -28.08 -2.24
C VAL A 58 -13.40 -27.62 -3.71
N ARG A 59 -13.82 -26.40 -4.07
CA ARG A 59 -13.91 -25.96 -5.49
C ARG A 59 -13.48 -24.52 -5.80
N ILE A 60 -12.62 -23.90 -5.00
CA ILE A 60 -12.05 -22.58 -5.33
C ILE A 60 -10.75 -22.76 -6.12
N THR A 61 -10.67 -22.09 -7.27
CA THR A 61 -9.41 -21.84 -7.98
C THR A 61 -8.94 -20.44 -7.62
N LEU A 62 -7.71 -20.34 -7.11
CA LEU A 62 -7.04 -19.05 -6.91
C LEU A 62 -6.04 -18.86 -8.05
N ASP A 63 -6.27 -17.85 -8.89
CA ASP A 63 -5.39 -17.48 -9.98
C ASP A 63 -5.67 -16.03 -10.44
N PRO A 64 -4.73 -15.07 -10.25
CA PRO A 64 -3.46 -15.19 -9.53
C PRO A 64 -3.66 -15.32 -8.01
N VAL A 65 -2.64 -15.82 -7.31
CA VAL A 65 -2.63 -15.94 -5.84
C VAL A 65 -1.93 -14.79 -5.15
N ASP A 66 -1.29 -13.90 -5.90
CA ASP A 66 -0.54 -12.78 -5.37
C ASP A 66 -0.69 -11.53 -6.23
N GLY A 67 -0.29 -10.40 -5.64
CA GLY A 67 -0.28 -9.09 -6.28
C GLY A 67 0.72 -8.17 -5.61
N GLU A 68 1.57 -7.54 -6.42
CA GLU A 68 2.51 -6.52 -5.97
C GLU A 68 1.81 -5.16 -5.90
N ILE A 69 2.02 -4.44 -4.80
CA ILE A 69 1.57 -3.07 -4.60
C ILE A 69 2.80 -2.19 -4.52
N GLU A 70 2.82 -1.15 -5.35
CA GLU A 70 3.85 -0.11 -5.37
C GLU A 70 3.37 1.11 -4.59
N ILE A 71 4.21 1.63 -3.71
CA ILE A 71 4.02 2.88 -2.97
C ILE A 71 4.91 3.93 -3.65
N THR A 72 4.27 4.94 -4.23
CA THR A 72 4.97 6.11 -4.76
C THR A 72 4.86 7.24 -3.74
N ASP A 73 6.02 7.68 -3.26
CA ASP A 73 6.13 8.79 -2.33
C ASP A 73 5.58 10.10 -2.95
N ASN A 74 4.85 10.86 -2.14
CA ASN A 74 4.29 12.16 -2.46
C ASN A 74 5.07 13.31 -1.79
N ASP A 75 6.16 13.02 -1.07
CA ASP A 75 6.95 14.01 -0.39
C ASP A 75 7.95 14.72 -1.29
N GLY A 76 7.98 16.04 -1.16
CA GLY A 76 8.81 16.93 -1.94
C GLY A 76 9.67 17.82 -1.06
N ARG A 77 10.94 18.00 -1.42
CA ARG A 77 11.74 19.08 -0.84
C ARG A 77 11.31 20.42 -1.45
N PHE A 78 10.50 21.18 -0.72
CA PHE A 78 10.16 22.54 -1.11
C PHE A 78 11.33 23.49 -0.82
N PHE A 79 11.83 24.18 -1.86
CA PHE A 79 12.70 25.34 -1.68
C PHE A 79 11.85 26.61 -1.67
N CYS A 80 11.70 27.23 -0.49
CA CYS A 80 10.95 28.47 -0.34
C CYS A 80 11.90 29.67 -0.26
N VAL A 81 11.77 30.63 -1.18
CA VAL A 81 12.41 31.95 -1.04
C VAL A 81 11.40 32.90 -0.40
N GLN A 82 11.67 33.33 0.84
CA GLN A 82 10.89 34.42 1.44
C GLN A 82 11.38 35.75 0.88
N LYS A 83 10.46 36.61 0.45
CA LYS A 83 10.80 37.96 0.01
C LYS A 83 11.42 38.70 1.19
N ASN A 84 12.67 39.19 1.05
CA ASN A 84 13.23 40.14 2.00
C ASN A 84 12.27 41.32 2.13
N LYS A 85 11.76 41.58 3.34
CA LYS A 85 11.21 42.90 3.69
C LYS A 85 12.37 43.89 3.56
N ALA A 86 12.46 44.56 2.41
CA ALA A 86 13.28 45.76 2.30
C ALA A 86 12.61 46.84 3.15
N ILE A 87 13.09 47.00 4.39
CA ILE A 87 12.91 48.26 5.12
C ILE A 87 14.15 49.08 4.78
N ILE A 88 13.97 50.05 3.89
CA ILE A 88 14.94 51.13 3.67
C ILE A 88 14.57 52.18 4.71
N TYR A 89 15.48 52.44 5.66
CA TYR A 89 15.43 53.66 6.47
C TYR A 89 15.98 54.82 5.64
#